data_AF-A0A9P1BPX7-F1
#
_entry.id   AF-A0A9P1BPX7-F1
#
_cell.length_a   1.000
_cell.length_b   1.000
_cell.length_c   1.000
_cell.angle_alpha   90.00
_cell.angle_beta   90.00
_cell.angle_gamma   90.00
#
_symmetry.space_group_name_H-M   'P 1'
#
loop_
_entity.id
_entity.type
_entity.pdbx_description
1 polymer ?
#
loop_
_entity_poly.entity_id
_entity_poly.type
_entity_poly.pdbx_seq_one_letter_code
_entity_poly.pdbx_strand_id
1 'polypeptide(L)'
;MLLFGVALVTLFRAAAEMEVTLAEAMPGPLLPPCENQEIPLEEECPSSFWLQYSTRLWDARGELFSEGKAAAGTSLQQLLREATTPFWEAFACPAAVVSTFFSLARVLVMERRLRRALAMIHLGFIFVRDKGFSECSTWPAQGWDVMLAGQGLTEVVRQLDDESVETTVPPSLRLNLRVAVVTICAYAEDAPVRILCHQNRQLYKLLHGYDVHFFTNASQIDINVDSQMDVNDGVHKPFFWKVNAVKNVLDTGNYDWVLWMDCDAFFMDPQRTIDSVIAMYSQNLTVASRLPPEELSQDPEHAALRAASTGEVSLIFAVDSTGINNGVWLLKNTDWSHRFLERWWRSDILQGPGKEHNCSDQSTMLHTLLYDRAMQFDKTWDSYELPIYPLEVRVARQEHLQSFHAATAQSALSRAWQDGDFIKHHPGCHYYKVPCQHLYQEAQEIFWNKVVLAETLSQER
;
A
#
# COMPACT_ATOMS: atom_id res chain seq x y z
N MET A 1 3.54 -22.48 -25.62
CA MET A 1 2.93 -21.66 -26.70
C MET A 1 1.48 -21.24 -26.42
N LEU A 2 0.57 -22.12 -25.98
CA LEU A 2 -0.82 -21.75 -25.65
C LEU A 2 -0.98 -20.83 -24.40
N LEU A 3 -0.15 -21.00 -23.36
CA LEU A 3 -0.16 -20.11 -22.19
C LEU A 3 0.34 -18.69 -22.49
N PHE A 4 1.26 -18.54 -23.46
CA PHE A 4 1.73 -17.23 -23.93
C PHE A 4 0.66 -16.47 -24.72
N GLY A 5 -0.26 -17.16 -25.39
CA GLY A 5 -1.34 -16.55 -26.17
C GLY A 5 -2.41 -15.88 -25.30
N VAL A 6 -2.74 -16.47 -24.14
CA VAL A 6 -3.74 -15.91 -23.21
C VAL A 6 -3.19 -14.66 -22.51
N ALA A 7 -1.93 -14.70 -22.05
CA ALA A 7 -1.29 -13.53 -21.44
C ALA A 7 -1.15 -12.36 -22.43
N LEU A 8 -0.86 -12.63 -23.72
CA LEU A 8 -0.76 -11.59 -24.74
C LEU A 8 -2.11 -10.92 -25.02
N VAL A 9 -3.20 -11.68 -25.04
CA VAL A 9 -4.57 -11.14 -25.22
C VAL A 9 -4.98 -10.28 -24.02
N THR A 10 -4.66 -10.68 -22.78
CA THR A 10 -4.90 -9.86 -21.59
C THR A 10 -4.02 -8.60 -21.59
N LEU A 11 -2.77 -8.67 -22.06
CA LEU A 11 -1.88 -7.51 -22.17
C LEU A 11 -2.34 -6.50 -23.23
N PHE A 12 -2.77 -6.98 -24.41
CA PHE A 12 -3.37 -6.13 -25.43
C PHE A 12 -4.71 -5.56 -24.96
N ARG A 13 -5.45 -6.29 -24.13
CA ARG A 13 -6.67 -5.79 -23.50
C ARG A 13 -6.38 -4.73 -22.44
N ALA A 14 -5.35 -4.86 -21.60
CA ALA A 14 -4.95 -3.83 -20.65
C ALA A 14 -4.39 -2.57 -21.33
N ALA A 15 -3.58 -2.74 -22.39
CA ALA A 15 -3.08 -1.62 -23.19
C ALA A 15 -4.20 -0.95 -24.01
N ALA A 16 -5.15 -1.73 -24.55
CA ALA A 16 -6.33 -1.21 -25.23
C ALA A 16 -7.36 -0.63 -24.26
N GLU A 17 -7.51 -1.14 -23.04
CA GLU A 17 -8.37 -0.56 -21.98
C GLU A 17 -7.78 0.76 -21.45
N MET A 18 -6.47 0.98 -21.59
CA MET A 18 -5.84 2.29 -21.42
C MET A 18 -6.05 3.26 -22.61
N GLU A 19 -6.46 2.78 -23.79
CA GLU A 19 -6.72 3.63 -24.98
C GLU A 19 -8.21 3.67 -25.43
N VAL A 20 -9.06 2.73 -25.00
CA VAL A 20 -10.44 2.45 -25.47
C VAL A 20 -11.15 1.61 -24.37
N THR A 21 -11.94 2.11 -23.42
CA THR A 21 -13.23 2.79 -23.55
C THR A 21 -13.57 3.54 -22.25
N LEU A 22 -13.57 4.86 -22.30
CA LEU A 22 -14.02 5.73 -21.20
C LEU A 22 -15.56 5.73 -21.01
N ALA A 23 -16.33 4.98 -21.81
CA ALA A 23 -17.76 5.26 -22.01
C ALA A 23 -18.76 4.16 -21.61
N GLU A 24 -18.37 2.89 -21.44
CA GLU A 24 -19.37 1.80 -21.39
C GLU A 24 -19.31 0.83 -20.19
N ALA A 25 -18.28 0.85 -19.33
CA ALA A 25 -18.17 -0.20 -18.32
C ALA A 25 -18.96 0.07 -17.02
N MET A 26 -19.06 1.30 -16.53
CA MET A 26 -19.96 1.73 -15.45
C MET A 26 -20.07 3.26 -15.57
N PRO A 27 -21.26 3.88 -15.50
CA PRO A 27 -21.31 5.31 -15.27
C PRO A 27 -20.74 5.50 -13.86
N GLY A 28 -19.45 5.81 -13.78
CA GLY A 28 -18.89 6.49 -12.62
C GLY A 28 -19.79 7.71 -12.31
N PRO A 29 -19.77 8.22 -11.07
CA PRO A 29 -20.49 9.45 -10.76
C PRO A 29 -20.18 10.46 -11.87
N LEU A 30 -21.21 11.03 -12.50
CA LEU A 30 -21.06 12.07 -13.51
C LEU A 30 -20.15 13.12 -12.89
N LEU A 31 -18.89 13.16 -13.34
CA LEU A 31 -17.94 14.13 -12.83
C LEU A 31 -18.56 15.50 -13.10
N PRO A 32 -18.60 16.40 -12.10
CA PRO A 32 -19.11 17.74 -12.34
C PRO A 32 -18.37 18.30 -13.56
N PRO A 33 -19.09 18.90 -14.54
CA PRO A 33 -18.44 19.44 -15.71
C PRO A 33 -17.38 20.42 -15.24
N CYS A 34 -16.12 20.16 -15.61
CA CYS A 34 -15.07 21.13 -15.38
C CYS A 34 -15.43 22.39 -16.16
N GLU A 35 -15.91 23.41 -15.45
CA GLU A 35 -15.87 24.76 -15.96
C GLU A 35 -14.39 25.12 -16.04
N ASN A 36 -13.77 24.82 -17.19
CA ASN A 36 -12.38 25.12 -17.54
C ASN A 36 -12.12 26.63 -17.62
N GLN A 37 -12.75 27.45 -16.76
CA GLN A 37 -12.22 28.77 -16.48
C GLN A 37 -10.87 28.53 -15.81
N GLU A 38 -9.84 28.56 -16.67
CA GLU A 38 -8.45 28.23 -16.45
C GLU A 38 -8.02 28.66 -15.05
N ILE A 39 -7.88 27.71 -14.11
CA ILE A 39 -7.11 27.98 -12.90
C ILE A 39 -5.71 28.31 -13.41
N PRO A 40 -5.25 29.57 -13.28
CA PRO A 40 -3.92 29.93 -13.74
C PRO A 40 -2.89 29.05 -13.06
N LEU A 41 -1.87 28.61 -13.79
CA LEU A 41 -0.82 27.75 -13.25
C LEU A 41 -0.18 28.33 -11.97
N GLU A 42 -0.10 29.66 -11.89
CA GLU A 42 0.43 30.40 -10.74
C GLU A 42 -0.45 30.26 -9.48
N GLU A 43 -1.76 30.02 -9.64
CA GLU A 43 -2.67 29.75 -8.53
C GLU A 43 -2.53 28.31 -8.01
N GLU A 44 -2.25 27.34 -8.89
CA GLU A 44 -2.06 25.93 -8.52
C GLU A 44 -0.65 25.66 -7.98
N CYS A 45 0.36 26.31 -8.57
CA CYS A 45 1.78 26.05 -8.33
C CYS A 45 2.60 27.36 -8.33
N PRO A 46 2.69 28.05 -7.19
CA PRO A 46 3.24 29.41 -7.11
C PRO A 46 4.78 29.39 -7.11
N SER A 47 5.40 29.20 -8.28
CA SER A 47 6.81 29.56 -8.50
C SER A 47 7.18 29.58 -9.99
N SER A 48 8.20 30.35 -10.35
CA SER A 48 8.77 30.33 -11.71
C SER A 48 9.42 28.98 -12.06
N PHE A 49 9.85 28.22 -11.05
CA PHE A 49 10.34 26.85 -11.23
C PHE A 49 9.23 25.96 -11.80
N TRP A 50 8.02 25.99 -11.24
CA TRP A 50 6.91 25.15 -11.70
C TRP A 50 6.39 25.53 -13.09
N LEU A 51 6.44 26.82 -13.44
CA LEU A 51 6.15 27.27 -14.81
C LEU A 51 7.12 26.68 -15.83
N GLN A 52 8.43 26.74 -15.57
CA GLN A 52 9.45 26.12 -16.43
C GLN A 52 9.35 24.59 -16.44
N TYR A 53 9.03 24.01 -15.28
CA TYR A 53 8.81 22.57 -15.12
C TYR A 53 7.65 22.10 -16.00
N SER A 54 6.55 22.85 -16.07
CA SER A 54 5.41 22.54 -16.93
C SER A 54 5.80 22.43 -18.40
N THR A 55 6.52 23.41 -18.95
CA THR A 55 7.02 23.36 -20.33
C THR A 55 7.87 22.11 -20.56
N ARG A 56 8.84 21.83 -19.68
CA ARG A 56 9.72 20.67 -19.80
C ARG A 56 8.98 19.34 -19.69
N LEU A 57 7.92 19.27 -18.86
CA LEU A 57 7.07 18.09 -18.78
C LEU A 57 6.35 17.81 -20.11
N TRP A 58 5.82 18.85 -20.77
CA TRP A 58 5.20 18.70 -22.08
C TRP A 58 6.21 18.29 -23.16
N ASP A 59 7.42 18.86 -23.15
CA ASP A 59 8.51 18.47 -24.05
C ASP A 59 8.89 17.01 -23.85
N ALA A 60 9.12 16.58 -22.60
CA ALA A 60 9.46 15.20 -22.24
C ALA A 60 8.36 14.19 -22.64
N ARG A 61 7.08 14.61 -22.61
CA ARG A 61 5.97 13.79 -23.15
C ARG A 61 5.97 13.74 -24.67
N GLY A 62 6.30 14.86 -25.32
CA GLY A 62 6.42 14.97 -26.78
C GLY A 62 7.50 14.05 -27.36
N GLU A 63 8.58 13.82 -26.62
CA GLU A 63 9.66 12.89 -26.98
C GLU A 63 9.15 11.47 -27.29
N LEU A 64 8.01 11.05 -26.72
CA LEU A 64 7.41 9.76 -27.04
C LEU A 64 7.15 9.59 -28.55
N PHE A 65 6.80 10.70 -29.23
CA PHE A 65 6.48 10.72 -30.65
C PHE A 65 7.68 11.05 -31.54
N SER A 66 8.63 11.85 -31.06
CA SER A 66 9.80 12.27 -31.84
C SER A 66 11.01 11.36 -31.69
N GLU A 67 11.34 10.96 -30.46
CA GLU A 67 12.57 10.24 -30.10
C GLU A 67 12.32 8.81 -29.58
N GLY A 68 11.07 8.53 -29.17
CA GLY A 68 10.61 7.23 -28.73
C GLY A 68 10.55 7.07 -27.20
N LYS A 69 10.08 5.90 -26.77
CA LYS A 69 9.74 5.58 -25.37
C LYS A 69 10.91 5.77 -24.39
N ALA A 70 12.11 5.33 -24.78
CA ALA A 70 13.27 5.37 -23.91
C ALA A 70 13.75 6.80 -23.61
N ALA A 71 13.69 7.71 -24.60
CA ALA A 71 14.02 9.12 -24.43
C ALA A 71 13.03 9.78 -23.49
N ALA A 72 11.72 9.68 -23.79
CA ALA A 72 10.66 10.21 -22.94
C ALA A 72 10.74 9.70 -21.49
N GLY A 73 10.98 8.39 -21.30
CA GLY A 73 11.14 7.80 -19.98
C GLY A 73 12.32 8.37 -19.19
N THR A 74 13.45 8.60 -19.86
CA THR A 74 14.65 9.21 -19.26
C THR A 74 14.40 10.66 -18.86
N SER A 75 13.80 11.46 -19.75
CA SER A 75 13.50 12.87 -19.50
C SER A 75 12.49 13.06 -18.37
N LEU A 76 11.43 12.25 -18.33
CA LEU A 76 10.44 12.25 -17.25
C LEU A 76 11.05 11.81 -15.91
N GLN A 77 11.90 10.80 -15.90
CA GLN A 77 12.62 10.36 -14.70
C GLN A 77 13.53 11.47 -14.16
N GLN A 78 14.26 12.16 -15.05
CA GLN A 78 15.14 13.27 -14.68
C GLN A 78 14.35 14.44 -14.08
N LEU A 79 13.20 14.80 -14.67
CA LEU A 79 12.30 15.81 -14.11
C LEU A 79 11.83 15.44 -12.70
N LEU A 80 11.40 14.20 -12.48
CA LEU A 80 11.01 13.74 -11.15
C LEU A 80 12.16 13.88 -10.15
N ARG A 81 13.38 13.43 -10.49
CA ARG A 81 14.55 13.57 -9.61
C ARG A 81 14.77 15.03 -9.22
N GLU A 82 14.67 15.96 -10.16
CA GLU A 82 14.83 17.38 -9.88
C GLU A 82 13.74 17.90 -8.93
N ALA A 83 12.48 17.53 -9.15
CA ALA A 83 11.36 17.93 -8.30
C ALA A 83 11.41 17.35 -6.89
N THR A 84 12.09 16.22 -6.68
CA THR A 84 12.13 15.49 -5.40
C THR A 84 13.49 15.56 -4.66
N THR A 85 14.46 16.35 -5.12
CA THR A 85 15.82 16.45 -4.52
C THR A 85 15.95 17.47 -3.38
N PRO A 86 14.90 18.25 -3.09
CA PRO A 86 14.34 18.02 -1.76
C PRO A 86 12.88 17.58 -1.86
N PHE A 87 12.59 16.40 -1.31
CA PHE A 87 11.28 15.78 -1.47
C PHE A 87 10.15 16.66 -0.94
N TRP A 88 10.40 17.45 0.09
CA TRP A 88 9.40 18.35 0.66
C TRP A 88 9.02 19.51 -0.27
N GLU A 89 9.91 19.96 -1.17
CA GLU A 89 9.57 21.00 -2.16
C GLU A 89 8.58 20.48 -3.20
N ALA A 90 8.56 19.17 -3.46
CA ALA A 90 7.58 18.54 -4.35
C ALA A 90 6.13 18.81 -3.91
N PHE A 91 5.88 19.01 -2.60
CA PHE A 91 4.56 19.37 -2.09
C PHE A 91 4.12 20.81 -2.41
N ALA A 92 5.02 21.66 -2.92
CA ALA A 92 4.67 23.00 -3.39
C ALA A 92 3.86 22.99 -4.69
N CYS A 93 3.92 21.90 -5.47
CA CYS A 93 3.09 21.70 -6.65
C CYS A 93 2.75 20.21 -6.84
N PRO A 94 1.83 19.67 -6.02
CA PRO A 94 1.44 18.27 -6.10
C PRO A 94 0.97 17.86 -7.50
N ALA A 95 0.29 18.76 -8.21
CA ALA A 95 -0.25 18.49 -9.53
C ALA A 95 0.82 18.20 -10.60
N ALA A 96 1.92 18.94 -10.59
CA ALA A 96 3.08 18.69 -11.47
C ALA A 96 3.70 17.33 -11.21
N VAL A 97 3.90 17.01 -9.93
CA VAL A 97 4.63 15.82 -9.50
C VAL A 97 3.81 14.57 -9.82
N VAL A 98 2.52 14.55 -9.46
CA VAL A 98 1.57 13.49 -9.85
C VAL A 98 1.54 13.33 -11.36
N SER A 99 1.45 14.42 -12.11
CA SER A 99 1.41 14.36 -13.57
C SER A 99 2.68 13.79 -14.18
N THR A 100 3.83 14.05 -13.57
CA THR A 100 5.11 13.49 -14.03
C THR A 100 5.20 12.00 -13.71
N PHE A 101 4.83 11.58 -12.49
CA PHE A 101 4.72 10.17 -12.13
C PHE A 101 3.75 9.41 -13.05
N PHE A 102 2.57 9.97 -13.29
CA PHE A 102 1.56 9.38 -14.17
C PHE A 102 2.06 9.28 -15.62
N SER A 103 2.70 10.33 -16.14
CA SER A 103 3.30 10.31 -17.48
C SER A 103 4.36 9.23 -17.60
N LEU A 104 5.25 9.12 -16.59
CA LEU A 104 6.28 8.10 -16.56
C LEU A 104 5.70 6.69 -16.47
N ALA A 105 4.67 6.49 -15.64
CA ALA A 105 3.94 5.22 -15.56
C ALA A 105 3.41 4.79 -16.92
N ARG A 106 2.80 5.70 -17.70
CA ARG A 106 2.31 5.40 -19.05
C ARG A 106 3.43 4.96 -20.00
N VAL A 107 4.57 5.64 -20.00
CA VAL A 107 5.74 5.23 -20.80
C VAL A 107 6.23 3.84 -20.37
N LEU A 108 6.31 3.59 -19.07
CA LEU A 108 6.72 2.28 -18.52
C LEU A 108 5.76 1.15 -18.92
N VAL A 109 4.44 1.38 -18.94
CA VAL A 109 3.48 0.39 -19.46
C VAL A 109 3.77 0.07 -20.93
N MET A 110 4.06 1.07 -21.76
CA MET A 110 4.42 0.85 -23.17
C MET A 110 5.76 0.11 -23.34
N GLU A 111 6.63 0.15 -22.34
CA GLU A 111 7.86 -0.65 -22.24
C GLU A 111 7.62 -2.04 -21.62
N ARG A 112 6.38 -2.37 -21.25
CA ARG A 112 5.99 -3.59 -20.51
C ARG A 112 6.61 -3.70 -19.12
N ARG A 113 6.92 -2.56 -18.50
CA ARG A 113 7.48 -2.44 -17.16
C ARG A 113 6.38 -2.23 -16.12
N LEU A 114 5.48 -3.21 -15.97
CA LEU A 114 4.18 -3.06 -15.31
C LEU A 114 4.31 -2.84 -13.80
N ARG A 115 5.14 -3.61 -13.10
CA ARG A 115 5.38 -3.42 -11.66
C ARG A 115 5.95 -2.03 -11.40
N ARG A 116 6.90 -1.56 -12.21
CA ARG A 116 7.47 -0.21 -12.06
C ARG A 116 6.48 0.89 -12.39
N ALA A 117 5.64 0.69 -13.40
CA ALA A 117 4.54 1.61 -13.69
C ALA A 117 3.60 1.75 -12.49
N LEU A 118 3.21 0.64 -11.86
CA LEU A 118 2.41 0.66 -10.64
C LEU A 118 3.13 1.40 -9.50
N ALA A 119 4.43 1.19 -9.32
CA ALA A 119 5.22 1.94 -8.33
C ALA A 119 5.17 3.45 -8.56
N MET A 120 5.24 3.91 -9.81
CA MET A 120 5.11 5.34 -10.15
C MET A 120 3.73 5.88 -9.79
N ILE A 121 2.66 5.14 -10.10
CA ILE A 121 1.29 5.54 -9.73
C ILE A 121 1.17 5.67 -8.21
N HIS A 122 1.62 4.66 -7.47
CA HIS A 122 1.58 4.68 -6.01
C HIS A 122 2.40 5.85 -5.43
N LEU A 123 3.63 6.09 -5.92
CA LEU A 123 4.42 7.24 -5.50
C LEU A 123 3.74 8.57 -5.83
N GLY A 124 3.01 8.66 -6.95
CA GLY A 124 2.16 9.80 -7.26
C GLY A 124 1.09 10.05 -6.18
N PHE A 125 0.45 8.99 -5.67
CA PHE A 125 -0.58 9.12 -4.62
C PHE A 125 -0.10 9.73 -3.31
N ILE A 126 1.21 9.77 -3.04
CA ILE A 126 1.78 10.55 -1.92
C ILE A 126 1.35 12.02 -1.98
N PHE A 127 1.18 12.55 -3.19
CA PHE A 127 0.90 13.95 -3.46
C PHE A 127 -0.60 14.22 -3.68
N VAL A 128 -1.44 13.18 -3.72
CA VAL A 128 -2.90 13.34 -3.82
C VAL A 128 -3.45 13.62 -2.43
N ARG A 129 -3.95 14.84 -2.19
CA ARG A 129 -4.48 15.27 -0.89
C ARG A 129 -5.87 14.66 -0.61
N ASP A 130 -6.30 14.73 0.66
CA ASP A 130 -7.58 14.23 1.22
C ASP A 130 -8.88 14.65 0.49
N LYS A 131 -8.81 15.51 -0.52
CA LYS A 131 -9.97 15.96 -1.32
C LYS A 131 -10.00 15.41 -2.75
N GLY A 132 -9.14 14.45 -3.06
CA GLY A 132 -8.90 14.02 -4.43
C GLY A 132 -8.05 15.05 -5.18
N PHE A 133 -7.48 14.61 -6.29
CA PHE A 133 -6.88 15.54 -7.24
C PHE A 133 -7.98 16.45 -7.79
N SER A 134 -7.67 17.71 -8.11
CA SER A 134 -8.62 18.51 -8.89
C SER A 134 -8.82 17.81 -10.24
N GLU A 135 -10.06 17.41 -10.56
CA GLU A 135 -10.41 16.92 -11.90
C GLU A 135 -10.29 18.02 -12.98
N CYS A 136 -10.00 19.25 -12.55
CA CYS A 136 -9.82 20.42 -13.41
C CYS A 136 -8.42 20.98 -13.16
N SER A 137 -7.39 20.22 -13.51
CA SER A 137 -5.99 20.66 -13.47
C SER A 137 -5.49 21.02 -14.88
N THR A 138 -4.63 22.03 -14.98
CA THR A 138 -3.91 22.36 -16.24
C THR A 138 -2.80 21.35 -16.56
N TRP A 139 -2.52 20.46 -15.60
CA TRP A 139 -1.49 19.45 -15.73
C TRP A 139 -2.02 18.19 -16.46
N PRO A 140 -1.13 17.39 -17.07
CA PRO A 140 -1.54 16.25 -17.90
C PRO A 140 -2.22 15.06 -17.21
N ALA A 141 -2.39 15.07 -15.89
CA ALA A 141 -3.07 14.00 -15.16
C ALA A 141 -4.31 14.55 -14.45
N GLN A 142 -5.40 13.80 -14.48
CA GLN A 142 -6.57 14.04 -13.63
C GLN A 142 -6.62 12.97 -12.54
N GLY A 143 -7.27 13.27 -11.41
CA GLY A 143 -7.32 12.36 -10.26
C GLY A 143 -7.91 11.01 -10.60
N TRP A 144 -9.07 11.05 -11.25
CA TRP A 144 -9.79 9.86 -11.67
C TRP A 144 -8.98 9.00 -12.65
N ASP A 145 -8.27 9.62 -13.59
CA ASP A 145 -7.39 8.89 -14.53
C ASP A 145 -6.26 8.16 -13.81
N VAL A 146 -5.67 8.79 -12.79
CA VAL A 146 -4.62 8.18 -11.96
C VAL A 146 -5.18 7.01 -11.15
N MET A 147 -6.38 7.15 -10.57
CA MET A 147 -7.06 6.09 -9.83
C MET A 147 -7.44 4.90 -10.71
N LEU A 148 -8.00 5.14 -11.90
CA LEU A 148 -8.33 4.09 -12.85
C LEU A 148 -7.06 3.34 -13.32
N ALA A 149 -5.99 4.07 -13.61
CA ALA A 149 -4.71 3.46 -13.96
C ALA A 149 -4.14 2.63 -12.80
N GLY A 150 -4.23 3.14 -11.57
CA GLY A 150 -3.86 2.43 -10.36
C GLY A 150 -4.65 1.13 -10.19
N GLN A 151 -5.98 1.16 -10.34
CA GLN A 151 -6.83 -0.02 -10.27
C GLN A 151 -6.45 -1.07 -11.34
N GLY A 152 -6.33 -0.65 -12.60
CA GLY A 152 -5.98 -1.54 -13.71
C GLY A 152 -4.60 -2.17 -13.54
N LEU A 153 -3.59 -1.38 -13.15
CA LEU A 153 -2.24 -1.89 -12.91
C LEU A 153 -2.15 -2.77 -11.67
N THR A 154 -2.86 -2.44 -10.59
CA THR A 154 -2.92 -3.28 -9.38
C THR A 154 -3.48 -4.66 -9.73
N GLU A 155 -4.55 -4.76 -10.52
CA GLU A 155 -5.11 -6.04 -10.92
C GLU A 155 -4.15 -6.85 -11.80
N VAL A 156 -3.49 -6.22 -12.77
CA VAL A 156 -2.52 -6.90 -13.64
C VAL A 156 -1.30 -7.38 -12.84
N VAL A 157 -0.74 -6.53 -11.98
CA VAL A 157 0.40 -6.90 -11.13
C VAL A 157 0.01 -7.97 -10.12
N ARG A 158 -1.21 -7.91 -9.56
CA ARG A 158 -1.75 -8.96 -8.70
C ARG A 158 -1.75 -10.32 -9.39
N GLN A 159 -2.13 -10.39 -10.67
CA GLN A 159 -2.06 -11.65 -11.43
C GLN A 159 -0.63 -12.15 -11.62
N LEU A 160 0.35 -11.24 -11.79
CA LEU A 160 1.78 -11.59 -11.84
C LEU A 160 2.31 -12.08 -10.48
N ASP A 161 1.73 -11.61 -9.38
CA ASP A 161 2.11 -11.97 -8.02
C ASP A 161 1.31 -13.17 -7.46
N ASP A 162 0.14 -13.47 -8.02
CA ASP A 162 -0.80 -14.50 -7.53
C ASP A 162 -0.18 -15.89 -7.44
N GLU A 163 0.72 -16.20 -8.37
CA GLU A 163 1.43 -17.46 -8.42
C GLU A 163 2.49 -17.59 -7.30
N SER A 164 2.79 -16.51 -6.56
CA SER A 164 3.64 -16.55 -5.36
C SER A 164 2.86 -16.78 -4.08
N VAL A 165 1.53 -16.86 -4.15
CA VAL A 165 0.65 -17.06 -2.99
C VAL A 165 0.28 -18.54 -2.87
N GLU A 166 0.52 -19.14 -1.70
CA GLU A 166 0.04 -20.50 -1.42
C GLU A 166 -1.44 -20.44 -1.07
N THR A 167 -2.32 -20.84 -1.99
CA THR A 167 -3.78 -20.75 -1.81
C THR A 167 -4.38 -21.97 -1.11
N THR A 168 -3.59 -23.03 -0.91
CA THR A 168 -4.05 -24.27 -0.27
C THR A 168 -3.84 -24.30 1.25
N VAL A 169 -3.27 -23.24 1.83
CA VAL A 169 -3.08 -23.15 3.29
C VAL A 169 -4.43 -23.23 4.01
N PRO A 170 -4.63 -24.21 4.92
CA PRO A 170 -5.84 -24.27 5.73
C PRO A 170 -6.00 -23.00 6.59
N PRO A 171 -7.20 -22.38 6.67
CA PRO A 171 -7.41 -21.17 7.48
C PRO A 171 -7.02 -21.36 8.96
N SER A 172 -7.20 -22.57 9.49
CA SER A 172 -6.90 -22.91 10.89
C SER A 172 -5.46 -23.34 11.15
N LEU A 173 -4.55 -23.28 10.15
CA LEU A 173 -3.16 -23.70 10.30
C LEU A 173 -2.48 -22.98 11.47
N ARG A 174 -1.75 -23.70 12.33
CA ARG A 174 -0.87 -23.14 13.36
C ARG A 174 0.58 -23.53 13.10
N LEU A 175 1.47 -22.55 13.09
CA LEU A 175 2.90 -22.69 12.90
C LEU A 175 3.67 -22.67 14.24
N ASN A 176 2.97 -22.58 15.37
CA ASN A 176 3.53 -22.39 16.71
C ASN A 176 4.40 -21.12 16.83
N LEU A 177 4.08 -20.08 16.05
CA LEU A 177 4.75 -18.79 16.14
C LEU A 177 4.23 -17.99 17.34
N ARG A 178 5.12 -17.23 17.98
CA ARG A 178 4.75 -16.25 19.00
C ARG A 178 4.31 -14.98 18.29
N VAL A 179 3.00 -14.77 18.19
CA VAL A 179 2.41 -13.63 17.49
C VAL A 179 1.73 -12.69 18.47
N ALA A 180 2.01 -11.39 18.34
CA ALA A 180 1.29 -10.32 19.02
C ALA A 180 0.43 -9.52 18.05
N VAL A 181 -0.78 -9.14 18.48
CA VAL A 181 -1.62 -8.13 17.82
C VAL A 181 -1.42 -6.80 18.55
N VAL A 182 -1.01 -5.77 17.82
CA VAL A 182 -0.73 -4.43 18.35
C VAL A 182 -1.74 -3.45 17.76
N THR A 183 -2.36 -2.64 18.61
CA THR A 183 -3.34 -1.64 18.19
C THR A 183 -3.32 -0.40 19.10
N ILE A 184 -3.66 0.76 18.53
CA ILE A 184 -3.83 2.01 19.27
C ILE A 184 -5.26 2.51 19.03
N CYS A 185 -6.03 2.66 20.09
CA CYS A 185 -7.38 3.19 20.10
C CYS A 185 -7.46 4.41 21.03
N ALA A 186 -6.80 5.51 20.65
CA ALA A 186 -6.74 6.75 21.44
C ALA A 186 -8.00 7.64 21.31
N TYR A 187 -9.18 7.01 21.30
CA TYR A 187 -10.48 7.69 21.34
C TYR A 187 -11.02 7.77 22.77
N ALA A 188 -12.10 8.52 22.97
CA ALA A 188 -12.84 8.54 24.23
C ALA A 188 -13.23 7.11 24.67
N GLU A 189 -13.29 6.87 25.99
CA GLU A 189 -13.52 5.53 26.54
C GLU A 189 -14.87 4.93 26.12
N ASP A 190 -15.86 5.79 25.92
CA ASP A 190 -17.21 5.46 25.47
C ASP A 190 -17.38 5.43 23.95
N ALA A 191 -16.33 5.74 23.18
CA ALA A 191 -16.40 5.71 21.72
C ALA A 191 -16.69 4.28 21.22
N PRO A 192 -17.75 4.05 20.43
CA PRO A 192 -18.15 2.70 20.02
C PRO A 192 -17.02 1.91 19.35
N VAL A 193 -16.22 2.56 18.49
CA VAL A 193 -15.09 1.90 17.82
C VAL A 193 -14.07 1.34 18.82
N ARG A 194 -13.77 2.06 19.91
CA ARG A 194 -12.80 1.63 20.92
C ARG A 194 -13.31 0.41 21.69
N ILE A 195 -14.57 0.44 22.12
CA ILE A 195 -15.20 -0.66 22.85
C ILE A 195 -15.28 -1.90 21.98
N LEU A 196 -15.83 -1.76 20.77
CA LEU A 196 -16.07 -2.89 19.87
C LEU A 196 -14.76 -3.48 19.34
N CYS A 197 -13.78 -2.65 19.00
CA CYS A 197 -12.45 -3.13 18.60
C CYS A 197 -11.78 -3.90 19.75
N HIS A 198 -11.80 -3.37 20.97
CA HIS A 198 -11.27 -4.08 22.14
C HIS A 198 -11.93 -5.45 22.29
N GLN A 199 -13.27 -5.53 22.23
CA GLN A 199 -13.99 -6.80 22.33
C GLN A 199 -13.60 -7.77 21.21
N ASN A 200 -13.55 -7.29 19.96
CA ASN A 200 -13.12 -8.08 18.80
C ASN A 200 -11.74 -8.72 19.02
N ARG A 201 -10.76 -7.93 19.49
CA ARG A 201 -9.39 -8.43 19.73
C ARG A 201 -9.30 -9.42 20.87
N GLN A 202 -10.01 -9.18 21.97
CA GLN A 202 -10.00 -10.11 23.10
C GLN A 202 -10.63 -11.44 22.74
N LEU A 203 -11.72 -11.44 21.96
CA LEU A 203 -12.32 -12.67 21.46
C LEU A 203 -11.37 -13.42 20.54
N TYR A 204 -10.74 -12.72 19.59
CA TYR A 204 -9.76 -13.35 18.70
C TYR A 204 -8.54 -13.90 19.47
N LYS A 205 -8.09 -13.18 20.51
CA LYS A 205 -7.08 -13.67 21.47
C LYS A 205 -7.52 -14.95 22.15
N LEU A 206 -8.74 -15.02 22.68
CA LEU A 206 -9.26 -16.21 23.35
C LEU A 206 -9.33 -17.41 22.41
N LEU A 207 -9.72 -17.20 21.15
CA LEU A 207 -9.86 -18.26 20.15
C LEU A 207 -8.52 -18.85 19.71
N HIS A 208 -7.47 -18.04 19.63
CA HIS A 208 -6.21 -18.46 19.01
C HIS A 208 -4.97 -18.36 19.91
N GLY A 209 -5.08 -17.77 21.10
CA GLY A 209 -3.97 -17.66 22.06
C GLY A 209 -2.89 -16.65 21.66
N TYR A 210 -3.19 -15.67 20.80
CA TYR A 210 -2.26 -14.57 20.51
C TYR A 210 -2.25 -13.54 21.63
N ASP A 211 -1.14 -12.84 21.81
CA ASP A 211 -1.12 -11.68 22.70
C ASP A 211 -1.73 -10.44 22.04
N VAL A 212 -2.26 -9.54 22.87
CA VAL A 212 -2.85 -8.27 22.42
C VAL A 212 -2.25 -7.14 23.23
N HIS A 213 -1.58 -6.21 22.55
CA HIS A 213 -1.09 -4.95 23.10
C HIS A 213 -2.04 -3.84 22.65
N PHE A 214 -2.90 -3.39 23.56
CA PHE A 214 -3.98 -2.44 23.29
C PHE A 214 -3.70 -1.10 23.97
N PHE A 215 -3.18 -0.14 23.21
CA PHE A 215 -2.86 1.19 23.72
C PHE A 215 -4.06 2.12 23.56
N THR A 216 -4.40 2.87 24.61
CA THR A 216 -5.54 3.79 24.65
C THR A 216 -5.13 5.26 24.69
N ASN A 217 -3.84 5.56 24.79
CA ASN A 217 -3.28 6.90 24.71
C ASN A 217 -1.76 6.86 24.46
N ALA A 218 -1.17 8.01 24.10
CA ALA A 218 0.27 8.14 23.86
C ALA A 218 1.13 7.81 25.10
N SER A 219 0.67 8.14 26.31
CA SER A 219 1.46 7.92 27.53
C SER A 219 1.68 6.45 27.90
N GLN A 220 0.97 5.52 27.25
CA GLN A 220 1.22 4.09 27.38
C GLN A 220 2.27 3.57 26.39
N ILE A 221 2.72 4.40 25.44
CA ILE A 221 3.75 4.03 24.47
C ILE A 221 5.06 4.60 24.98
N ASP A 222 5.89 3.71 25.52
CA ASP A 222 7.19 4.09 26.06
C ASP A 222 8.11 4.71 24.99
N ILE A 223 9.03 5.57 25.43
CA ILE A 223 10.11 6.07 24.58
C ILE A 223 11.02 4.91 24.24
N ASN A 224 11.28 4.69 22.94
CA ASN A 224 12.29 3.74 22.52
C ASN A 224 13.65 4.42 22.55
N VAL A 225 14.38 4.26 23.67
CA VAL A 225 15.65 4.96 23.91
C VAL A 225 16.71 4.57 22.88
N ASP A 226 16.82 3.29 22.55
CA ASP A 226 17.85 2.77 21.63
C ASP A 226 17.66 3.30 20.21
N SER A 227 16.39 3.41 19.77
CA SER A 227 16.03 3.90 18.43
C SER A 227 15.76 5.41 18.41
N GLN A 228 15.80 6.08 19.55
CA GLN A 228 15.47 7.50 19.73
C GLN A 228 14.08 7.85 19.16
N MET A 229 13.07 7.03 19.47
CA MET A 229 11.69 7.25 19.03
C MET A 229 10.81 7.67 20.20
N ASP A 230 10.23 8.87 20.11
CA ASP A 230 9.33 9.43 21.11
C ASP A 230 8.05 9.93 20.45
N VAL A 231 6.91 9.37 20.86
CA VAL A 231 5.58 9.77 20.36
C VAL A 231 5.21 11.23 20.69
N ASN A 232 5.98 11.89 21.56
CA ASN A 232 5.81 13.28 21.99
C ASN A 232 6.89 14.23 21.43
N ASP A 233 7.67 13.82 20.41
CA ASP A 233 8.75 14.63 19.84
C ASP A 233 8.29 15.93 19.12
N GLY A 234 6.98 16.11 18.95
CA GLY A 234 6.37 17.28 18.32
C GLY A 234 6.53 17.33 16.80
N VAL A 235 7.13 16.30 16.20
CA VAL A 235 7.30 16.07 14.76
C VAL A 235 6.22 15.09 14.28
N HIS A 236 6.06 13.96 14.98
CA HIS A 236 5.19 12.88 14.55
C HIS A 236 3.74 13.07 15.02
N LYS A 237 2.80 12.98 14.07
CA LYS A 237 1.36 12.99 14.33
C LYS A 237 0.90 11.65 14.95
N PRO A 238 -0.29 11.59 15.58
CA PRO A 238 -0.75 10.37 16.25
C PRO A 238 -0.78 9.09 15.41
N PHE A 239 -1.02 9.20 14.11
CA PHE A 239 -1.01 8.04 13.22
C PHE A 239 0.40 7.40 13.08
N PHE A 240 1.49 8.10 13.40
CA PHE A 240 2.84 7.53 13.45
C PHE A 240 3.12 6.73 14.73
N TRP A 241 2.32 6.88 15.79
CA TRP A 241 2.57 6.20 17.07
C TRP A 241 2.65 4.67 16.91
N LYS A 242 2.01 4.12 15.87
CA LYS A 242 2.08 2.69 15.50
C LYS A 242 3.50 2.20 15.27
N VAL A 243 4.36 3.04 14.67
CA VAL A 243 5.74 2.68 14.34
C VAL A 243 6.55 2.46 15.63
N ASN A 244 6.42 3.38 16.60
CA ASN A 244 7.08 3.24 17.91
C ASN A 244 6.48 2.10 18.74
N ALA A 245 5.15 1.99 18.78
CA ALA A 245 4.48 0.91 19.52
C ALA A 245 4.91 -0.49 19.03
N VAL A 246 4.98 -0.70 17.71
CA VAL A 246 5.45 -1.98 17.16
C VAL A 246 6.93 -2.18 17.42
N LYS A 247 7.77 -1.14 17.30
CA LYS A 247 9.21 -1.24 17.62
C LYS A 247 9.44 -1.69 19.06
N ASN A 248 8.76 -1.07 20.02
CA ASN A 248 8.83 -1.45 21.43
C ASN A 248 8.43 -2.91 21.66
N VAL A 249 7.38 -3.39 21.00
CA VAL A 249 6.93 -4.79 21.12
C VAL A 249 7.95 -5.76 20.51
N LEU A 250 8.51 -5.44 19.35
CA LEU A 250 9.57 -6.27 18.72
C LEU A 250 10.84 -6.33 19.58
N ASP A 251 11.26 -5.20 20.15
CA ASP A 251 12.48 -5.10 20.97
C ASP A 251 12.43 -5.94 22.25
N THR A 252 11.24 -6.37 22.69
CA THR A 252 11.13 -7.32 23.80
C THR A 252 11.72 -8.70 23.49
N GLY A 253 11.89 -9.06 22.22
CA GLY A 253 12.32 -10.39 21.78
C GLY A 253 11.31 -11.53 22.06
N ASN A 254 10.12 -11.19 22.58
CA ASN A 254 9.10 -12.17 22.98
C ASN A 254 8.26 -12.69 21.82
N TYR A 255 8.29 -12.03 20.66
CA TYR A 255 7.45 -12.33 19.51
C TYR A 255 8.29 -12.55 18.26
N ASP A 256 7.86 -13.51 17.45
CA ASP A 256 8.42 -13.79 16.13
C ASP A 256 7.76 -12.89 15.07
N TRP A 257 6.47 -12.56 15.27
CA TRP A 257 5.70 -11.68 14.40
C TRP A 257 4.80 -10.74 15.20
N VAL A 258 4.61 -9.54 14.66
CA VAL A 258 3.64 -8.56 15.12
C VAL A 258 2.65 -8.28 13.99
N LEU A 259 1.36 -8.41 14.27
CA LEU A 259 0.28 -7.87 13.46
C LEU A 259 -0.06 -6.48 13.99
N TRP A 260 0.28 -5.43 13.25
CA TRP A 260 -0.34 -4.13 13.46
C TRP A 260 -1.77 -4.15 12.91
N MET A 261 -2.70 -3.61 13.68
CA MET A 261 -4.05 -3.36 13.19
C MET A 261 -4.65 -2.08 13.77
N ASP A 262 -5.13 -1.20 12.89
CA ASP A 262 -5.82 0.05 13.25
C ASP A 262 -7.09 -0.24 14.07
N CYS A 263 -7.52 0.76 14.82
CA CYS A 263 -8.66 0.64 15.74
C CYS A 263 -9.99 0.37 15.03
N ASP A 264 -10.11 0.78 13.77
CA ASP A 264 -11.30 0.68 12.91
C ASP A 264 -11.22 -0.49 11.91
N ALA A 265 -10.23 -1.37 12.03
CA ALA A 265 -10.21 -2.67 11.37
C ALA A 265 -10.81 -3.74 12.30
N PHE A 266 -11.46 -4.77 11.77
CA PHE A 266 -12.11 -5.82 12.55
C PHE A 266 -11.76 -7.19 11.97
N PHE A 267 -11.49 -8.17 12.83
CA PHE A 267 -11.46 -9.57 12.39
C PHE A 267 -12.89 -9.98 12.02
N MET A 268 -13.02 -10.72 10.92
CA MET A 268 -14.31 -11.10 10.32
C MET A 268 -14.45 -12.60 10.08
N ASP A 269 -13.34 -13.33 10.13
CA ASP A 269 -13.28 -14.78 10.02
C ASP A 269 -12.61 -15.37 11.28
N PRO A 270 -13.39 -15.93 12.23
CA PRO A 270 -12.85 -16.51 13.46
C PRO A 270 -12.17 -17.87 13.26
N GLN A 271 -12.25 -18.49 12.08
CA GLN A 271 -11.53 -19.74 11.81
C GLN A 271 -10.12 -19.50 11.28
N ARG A 272 -9.92 -18.34 10.66
CA ARG A 272 -8.64 -17.96 10.07
C ARG A 272 -7.66 -17.47 11.12
N THR A 273 -6.48 -18.05 11.09
CA THR A 273 -5.36 -17.75 11.98
C THR A 273 -4.38 -16.79 11.30
N ILE A 274 -3.68 -15.97 12.09
CA ILE A 274 -2.56 -15.16 11.59
C ILE A 274 -1.45 -16.06 11.02
N ASP A 275 -1.18 -17.20 11.67
CA ASP A 275 -0.26 -18.23 11.17
C ASP A 275 -0.58 -18.67 9.73
N SER A 276 -1.87 -18.90 9.39
CA SER A 276 -2.26 -19.26 8.03
C SER A 276 -1.93 -18.16 7.03
N VAL A 277 -2.17 -16.89 7.37
CA VAL A 277 -1.84 -15.76 6.49
C VAL A 277 -0.32 -15.64 6.31
N ILE A 278 0.47 -15.79 7.38
CA ILE A 278 1.92 -15.83 7.29
C ILE A 278 2.37 -16.95 6.33
N ALA A 279 1.87 -18.17 6.51
CA ALA A 279 2.20 -19.31 5.66
C ALA A 279 1.88 -19.05 4.17
N MET A 280 0.73 -18.42 3.87
CA MET A 280 0.32 -18.11 2.49
C MET A 280 1.35 -17.27 1.75
N TYR A 281 2.05 -16.37 2.45
CA TYR A 281 2.92 -15.36 1.85
C TYR A 281 4.41 -15.56 2.15
N SER A 282 4.78 -16.37 3.14
CA SER A 282 6.18 -16.56 3.54
C SER A 282 6.85 -17.81 2.96
N GLN A 283 6.08 -18.81 2.49
CA GLN A 283 6.63 -20.11 2.09
C GLN A 283 7.14 -20.14 0.64
N ASN A 284 6.57 -19.33 -0.26
CA ASN A 284 6.94 -19.35 -1.67
C ASN A 284 7.91 -18.21 -2.01
N LEU A 285 9.05 -18.60 -2.61
CA LEU A 285 10.00 -17.67 -3.21
C LEU A 285 9.35 -17.06 -4.47
N THR A 286 9.46 -15.74 -4.62
CA THR A 286 8.87 -14.94 -5.72
C THR A 286 9.29 -15.43 -7.11
N VAL A 287 8.78 -14.80 -8.18
CA VAL A 287 9.10 -15.05 -9.61
C VAL A 287 10.59 -15.28 -9.91
N ALA A 288 11.52 -14.74 -9.12
CA ALA A 288 12.96 -15.04 -9.20
C ALA A 288 13.30 -16.54 -9.05
N SER A 289 12.43 -17.32 -8.39
CA SER A 289 12.51 -18.78 -8.30
C SER A 289 12.19 -19.51 -9.61
N ARG A 290 11.63 -18.82 -10.62
CA ARG A 290 11.19 -19.39 -11.89
C ARG A 290 12.19 -19.29 -13.03
N LEU A 291 13.20 -18.45 -12.93
CA LEU A 291 14.23 -18.47 -13.95
C LEU A 291 14.87 -19.88 -13.91
N PRO A 292 14.84 -20.64 -15.02
CA PRO A 292 15.35 -22.00 -15.04
C PRO A 292 16.77 -22.01 -14.47
N PRO A 293 17.16 -23.01 -13.66
CA PRO A 293 18.52 -23.11 -13.13
C PRO A 293 19.60 -23.00 -14.22
N GLU A 294 19.27 -23.43 -15.44
CA GLU A 294 20.12 -23.39 -16.63
C GLU A 294 20.31 -21.98 -17.22
N GLU A 295 19.30 -21.10 -17.16
CA GLU A 295 19.40 -19.70 -17.60
C GLU A 295 20.09 -18.82 -16.53
N LEU A 296 19.88 -19.14 -15.24
CA LEU A 296 20.47 -18.39 -14.13
C LEU A 296 21.95 -18.72 -13.86
N SER A 297 22.41 -19.90 -14.24
CA SER A 297 23.76 -20.38 -13.90
C SER A 297 24.85 -19.91 -14.86
N GLN A 298 24.47 -19.38 -16.02
CA GLN A 298 25.43 -18.92 -17.04
C GLN A 298 25.83 -17.46 -16.86
N ASP A 299 25.07 -16.69 -16.09
CA ASP A 299 25.32 -15.27 -15.83
C ASP A 299 25.52 -15.01 -14.32
N PRO A 300 26.69 -14.53 -13.89
CA PRO A 300 26.94 -14.16 -12.49
C PRO A 300 25.90 -13.20 -11.90
N GLU A 301 25.31 -12.31 -12.72
CA GLU A 301 24.32 -11.34 -12.29
C GLU A 301 23.01 -12.04 -11.88
N HIS A 302 22.61 -13.05 -12.64
CA HIS A 302 21.45 -13.89 -12.35
C HIS A 302 21.62 -14.76 -11.11
N ALA A 303 22.81 -15.32 -10.91
CA ALA A 303 23.12 -16.06 -9.68
C ALA A 303 23.05 -15.16 -8.44
N ALA A 304 23.52 -13.92 -8.55
CA ALA A 304 23.41 -12.92 -7.48
C ALA A 304 21.95 -12.54 -7.19
N LEU A 305 21.14 -12.34 -8.23
CA LEU A 305 19.70 -12.08 -8.09
C LEU A 305 18.97 -13.25 -7.39
N ARG A 306 19.32 -14.50 -7.74
CA ARG A 306 18.74 -15.68 -7.08
C ARG A 306 19.15 -15.75 -5.60
N ALA A 307 20.42 -15.55 -5.29
CA ALA A 307 20.92 -15.53 -3.92
C ALA A 307 20.31 -14.39 -3.09
N ALA A 308 20.01 -13.25 -3.71
CA ALA A 308 19.27 -12.17 -3.08
C ALA A 308 17.79 -12.58 -2.86
N SER A 309 17.18 -13.29 -3.81
CA SER A 309 15.76 -13.67 -3.78
C SER A 309 15.38 -14.74 -2.75
N THR A 310 16.36 -15.44 -2.17
CA THR A 310 16.14 -16.36 -1.02
C THR A 310 15.93 -15.63 0.30
N GLY A 311 15.79 -14.30 0.26
CA GLY A 311 15.55 -13.46 1.42
C GLY A 311 14.33 -13.89 2.23
N GLU A 312 14.50 -13.82 3.55
CA GLU A 312 13.43 -14.04 4.52
C GLU A 312 12.35 -12.96 4.40
N VAL A 313 11.08 -13.38 4.30
CA VAL A 313 9.94 -12.45 4.34
C VAL A 313 9.85 -11.86 5.75
N SER A 314 9.98 -10.54 5.82
CA SER A 314 9.89 -9.78 7.05
C SER A 314 8.64 -8.90 7.14
N LEU A 315 8.03 -8.49 6.03
CA LEU A 315 6.85 -7.61 6.02
C LEU A 315 5.79 -8.12 5.04
N ILE A 316 4.53 -8.18 5.50
CA ILE A 316 3.36 -8.51 4.67
C ILE A 316 2.31 -7.41 4.86
N PHE A 317 1.87 -6.77 3.79
CA PHE A 317 0.78 -5.77 3.80
C PHE A 317 -0.10 -5.92 2.56
N ALA A 318 -1.24 -5.26 2.52
CA ALA A 318 -2.09 -5.20 1.33
C ALA A 318 -1.93 -3.86 0.58
N VAL A 319 -2.22 -3.90 -0.72
CA VAL A 319 -2.30 -2.70 -1.58
C VAL A 319 -3.70 -2.57 -2.16
N ASP A 320 -4.05 -1.34 -2.52
CA ASP A 320 -5.24 -1.00 -3.31
C ASP A 320 -4.84 -0.16 -4.55
N SER A 321 -5.81 0.51 -5.18
CA SER A 321 -5.54 1.35 -6.36
C SER A 321 -4.68 2.58 -6.05
N THR A 322 -4.62 3.00 -4.78
CA THR A 322 -3.93 4.19 -4.29
C THR A 322 -2.58 3.89 -3.66
N GLY A 323 -2.21 2.61 -3.56
CA GLY A 323 -0.93 2.19 -3.00
C GLY A 323 -1.05 1.28 -1.80
N ILE A 324 -0.08 1.39 -0.89
CA ILE A 324 -0.10 0.69 0.39
C ILE A 324 -1.21 1.29 1.22
N ASN A 325 -2.02 0.45 1.87
CA ASN A 325 -2.72 0.87 3.06
C ASN A 325 -2.10 0.21 4.28
N ASN A 326 -1.67 1.01 5.24
CA ASN A 326 -0.88 0.54 6.38
C ASN A 326 -1.71 0.40 7.67
N GLY A 327 -3.03 0.31 7.54
CA GLY A 327 -3.90 0.04 8.68
C GLY A 327 -3.85 -1.40 9.16
N VAL A 328 -3.41 -2.35 8.32
CA VAL A 328 -3.21 -3.75 8.72
C VAL A 328 -1.94 -4.29 8.06
N TRP A 329 -0.96 -4.77 8.84
CA TRP A 329 0.24 -5.39 8.30
C TRP A 329 0.92 -6.30 9.32
N LEU A 330 1.67 -7.28 8.82
CA LEU A 330 2.47 -8.23 9.59
C LEU A 330 3.95 -7.90 9.45
N LEU A 331 4.67 -7.86 10.55
CA LEU A 331 6.11 -7.63 10.56
C LEU A 331 6.80 -8.67 11.45
N LYS A 332 7.76 -9.37 10.86
CA LYS A 332 8.59 -10.36 11.52
C LYS A 332 9.66 -9.66 12.36
N ASN A 333 10.03 -10.25 13.48
CA ASN A 333 11.13 -9.78 14.31
C ASN A 333 12.48 -10.14 13.69
N THR A 334 13.00 -9.28 12.81
CA THR A 334 14.28 -9.44 12.11
C THR A 334 15.07 -8.14 12.15
N ASP A 335 16.38 -8.20 11.96
CA ASP A 335 17.22 -7.00 11.87
C ASP A 335 16.76 -6.04 10.76
N TRP A 336 16.20 -6.59 9.67
CA TRP A 336 15.63 -5.77 8.61
C TRP A 336 14.43 -4.96 9.11
N SER A 337 13.53 -5.59 9.87
CA SER A 337 12.34 -4.93 10.41
C SER A 337 12.67 -3.79 11.36
N HIS A 338 13.67 -3.97 12.24
CA HIS A 338 14.11 -2.89 13.13
C HIS A 338 14.65 -1.70 12.33
N ARG A 339 15.56 -1.94 11.37
CA ARG A 339 16.08 -0.88 10.49
C ARG A 339 14.99 -0.23 9.65
N PHE A 340 13.99 -0.99 9.20
CA PHE A 340 12.86 -0.47 8.43
C PHE A 340 12.03 0.50 9.29
N LEU A 341 11.65 0.13 10.51
CA LEU A 341 10.89 1.00 11.41
C LEU A 341 11.67 2.29 11.75
N GLU A 342 12.97 2.19 11.99
CA GLU A 342 13.83 3.35 12.22
C GLU A 342 13.90 4.28 11.01
N ARG A 343 14.06 3.74 9.80
CA ARG A 343 14.05 4.54 8.55
C ARG A 343 12.70 5.17 8.30
N TRP A 344 11.61 4.45 8.56
CA TRP A 344 10.25 4.96 8.41
C TRP A 344 10.00 6.12 9.37
N TRP A 345 10.38 6.00 10.64
CA TRP A 345 10.29 7.08 11.63
C TRP A 345 11.16 8.27 11.27
N ARG A 346 12.39 8.05 10.80
CA ARG A 346 13.34 9.13 10.47
C ARG A 346 13.25 9.60 9.02
N SER A 347 12.15 9.31 8.33
CA SER A 347 12.05 9.54 6.90
C SER A 347 12.22 11.03 6.56
N ASP A 348 12.99 11.30 5.53
CA ASP A 348 13.32 12.64 5.04
C ASP A 348 12.12 13.37 4.42
N ILE A 349 11.11 12.64 3.94
CA ILE A 349 9.81 13.19 3.52
C ILE A 349 9.09 13.96 4.64
N LEU A 350 9.46 13.72 5.90
CA LEU A 350 8.92 14.43 7.07
C LEU A 350 9.69 15.73 7.38
N GLN A 351 10.78 16.00 6.69
CA GLN A 351 11.56 17.23 6.87
C GLN A 351 11.00 18.33 5.97
N GLY A 352 10.88 19.56 6.47
CA GLY A 352 10.46 20.70 5.65
C GLY A 352 10.06 21.92 6.50
N PRO A 353 10.05 23.13 5.91
CA PRO A 353 9.60 24.34 6.59
C PRO A 353 8.08 24.28 6.83
N GLY A 354 7.71 24.01 8.08
CA GLY A 354 6.33 24.05 8.56
C GLY A 354 5.75 22.67 8.80
N LYS A 355 5.02 22.53 9.92
CA LYS A 355 4.24 21.33 10.29
C LYS A 355 3.04 21.06 9.36
N GLU A 356 3.00 21.73 8.20
CA GLU A 356 1.85 21.78 7.30
C GLU A 356 1.96 20.82 6.10
N HIS A 357 3.11 20.16 5.87
CA HIS A 357 3.12 19.05 4.92
C HIS A 357 2.33 17.89 5.54
N ASN A 358 1.19 17.54 4.92
CA ASN A 358 0.27 16.52 5.43
C ASN A 358 0.71 15.10 5.05
N CYS A 359 2.00 14.82 5.07
CA CYS A 359 2.50 13.48 4.78
C CYS A 359 2.03 12.53 5.89
N SER A 360 1.31 11.48 5.50
CA SER A 360 0.83 10.46 6.42
C SER A 360 1.94 9.43 6.70
N ASP A 361 1.76 8.63 7.74
CA ASP A 361 2.58 7.44 7.99
C ASP A 361 2.51 6.48 6.79
N GLN A 362 1.35 6.34 6.16
CA GLN A 362 1.15 5.55 4.95
C GLN A 362 2.00 6.05 3.77
N SER A 363 1.95 7.35 3.46
CA SER A 363 2.76 7.96 2.40
C SER A 363 4.26 7.81 2.67
N THR A 364 4.64 7.91 3.95
CA THR A 364 6.04 7.77 4.38
C THR A 364 6.53 6.32 4.27
N MET A 365 5.67 5.34 4.60
CA MET A 365 5.94 3.93 4.39
C MET A 365 6.13 3.62 2.90
N LEU A 366 5.25 4.18 2.07
CA LEU A 366 5.30 4.02 0.62
C LEU A 366 6.60 4.56 0.03
N HIS A 367 6.98 5.78 0.43
CA HIS A 367 8.26 6.38 0.05
C HIS A 367 9.45 5.49 0.48
N THR A 368 9.49 5.10 1.76
CA THR A 368 10.57 4.30 2.36
C THR A 368 10.77 2.94 1.68
N LEU A 369 9.70 2.35 1.16
CA LEU A 369 9.74 1.02 0.52
C LEU A 369 9.96 1.08 -0.98
N LEU A 370 9.44 2.10 -1.68
CA LEU A 370 9.42 2.11 -3.14
C LEU A 370 10.39 3.09 -3.78
N TYR A 371 10.58 4.28 -3.20
CA TYR A 371 11.14 5.42 -3.92
C TYR A 371 12.49 5.13 -4.57
N ASP A 372 13.47 4.67 -3.78
CA ASP A 372 14.83 4.40 -4.27
C ASP A 372 14.83 3.40 -5.42
N ARG A 373 14.17 2.25 -5.24
CA ARG A 373 14.16 1.20 -6.27
C ARG A 373 13.37 1.64 -7.51
N ALA A 374 12.23 2.27 -7.31
CA ALA A 374 11.38 2.74 -8.39
C ALA A 374 12.10 3.81 -9.24
N MET A 375 12.92 4.65 -8.62
CA MET A 375 13.70 5.69 -9.30
C MET A 375 15.01 5.19 -9.91
N GLN A 376 15.57 4.04 -9.53
CA GLN A 376 16.90 3.60 -10.03
C GLN A 376 16.95 3.12 -11.50
N PHE A 377 15.83 2.67 -12.08
CA PHE A 377 15.74 2.17 -13.47
C PHE A 377 16.80 1.10 -13.81
N ASP A 378 16.85 0.06 -12.99
CA ASP A 378 17.71 -1.10 -13.19
C ASP A 378 17.21 -1.94 -14.38
N LYS A 379 17.95 -1.89 -15.49
CA LYS A 379 17.58 -2.56 -16.74
C LYS A 379 17.42 -4.07 -16.58
N THR A 380 18.29 -4.71 -15.81
CA THR A 380 18.25 -6.15 -15.57
C THR A 380 16.99 -6.47 -14.77
N TRP A 381 16.80 -5.79 -13.64
CA TRP A 381 15.62 -5.96 -12.78
C TRP A 381 14.31 -5.78 -13.54
N ASP A 382 14.26 -4.78 -14.42
CA ASP A 382 13.08 -4.42 -15.19
C ASP A 382 12.78 -5.37 -16.34
N SER A 383 13.80 -5.92 -17.00
CA SER A 383 13.58 -6.91 -18.06
C SER A 383 12.89 -8.19 -17.57
N TYR A 384 13.04 -8.49 -16.28
CA TYR A 384 12.43 -9.65 -15.62
C TYR A 384 11.19 -9.31 -14.82
N GLU A 385 10.74 -8.04 -14.84
CA GLU A 385 9.65 -7.56 -14.01
C GLU A 385 9.84 -7.97 -12.54
N LEU A 386 11.05 -7.89 -11.97
CA LEU A 386 11.24 -8.32 -10.58
C LEU A 386 10.42 -7.45 -9.61
N PRO A 387 10.10 -7.95 -8.39
CA PRO A 387 9.30 -7.21 -7.42
C PRO A 387 9.82 -5.79 -7.16
N ILE A 388 8.95 -4.80 -7.13
CA ILE A 388 9.33 -3.40 -6.84
C ILE A 388 9.63 -3.18 -5.36
N TYR A 389 9.00 -3.94 -4.47
CA TYR A 389 9.24 -3.88 -3.04
C TYR A 389 10.53 -4.63 -2.66
N PRO A 390 11.16 -4.32 -1.51
CA PRO A 390 12.29 -5.09 -0.97
C PRO A 390 11.99 -6.58 -0.94
N LEU A 391 13.01 -7.42 -1.06
CA LEU A 391 12.83 -8.88 -1.16
C LEU A 391 12.24 -9.48 0.13
N GLU A 392 12.35 -8.74 1.24
CA GLU A 392 11.75 -9.02 2.53
C GLU A 392 10.24 -8.70 2.58
N VAL A 393 9.68 -8.08 1.55
CA VAL A 393 8.30 -7.60 1.52
C VAL A 393 7.42 -8.47 0.64
N ARG A 394 6.19 -8.72 1.10
CA ARG A 394 5.14 -9.39 0.32
C ARG A 394 3.86 -8.57 0.33
N VAL A 395 3.22 -8.55 -0.83
CA VAL A 395 1.91 -7.93 -1.00
C VAL A 395 0.86 -9.02 -0.83
N ALA A 396 0.12 -8.96 0.27
CA ALA A 396 -1.05 -9.77 0.49
C ALA A 396 -2.23 -9.29 -0.34
N ARG A 397 -3.12 -10.22 -0.64
CA ARG A 397 -4.42 -9.89 -1.24
C ARG A 397 -5.29 -9.19 -0.20
N GLN A 398 -6.15 -8.29 -0.66
CA GLN A 398 -7.00 -7.49 0.23
C GLN A 398 -7.95 -8.37 1.05
N GLU A 399 -8.48 -9.47 0.50
CA GLU A 399 -9.32 -10.40 1.27
C GLU A 399 -8.64 -11.00 2.51
N HIS A 400 -7.30 -10.99 2.55
CA HIS A 400 -6.53 -11.59 3.64
C HIS A 400 -6.03 -10.59 4.68
N LEU A 401 -6.03 -9.28 4.42
CA LEU A 401 -5.60 -8.30 5.42
C LEU A 401 -6.47 -7.05 5.46
N GLN A 402 -7.16 -6.69 4.38
CA GLN A 402 -7.62 -5.32 4.20
C GLN A 402 -8.74 -5.14 3.18
N SER A 403 -9.87 -5.82 3.37
CA SER A 403 -11.06 -5.47 2.60
C SER A 403 -11.76 -4.27 3.20
N PHE A 404 -12.25 -3.34 2.38
CA PHE A 404 -12.91 -2.14 2.85
C PHE A 404 -14.42 -2.31 3.01
N HIS A 405 -15.08 -1.47 3.80
CA HIS A 405 -16.53 -1.34 3.66
C HIS A 405 -16.90 -0.80 2.27
N ALA A 406 -18.12 -1.10 1.82
CA ALA A 406 -18.56 -0.87 0.44
C ALA A 406 -18.34 0.58 -0.05
N ALA A 407 -18.68 1.59 0.76
CA ALA A 407 -18.51 2.99 0.35
C ALA A 407 -17.04 3.39 0.13
N THR A 408 -16.12 2.99 1.01
CA THR A 408 -14.68 3.27 0.83
C THR A 408 -14.14 2.49 -0.36
N ALA A 409 -14.49 1.21 -0.48
CA ALA A 409 -14.11 0.39 -1.64
C ALA A 409 -14.52 1.04 -2.96
N GLN A 410 -15.74 1.57 -3.05
CA GLN A 410 -16.22 2.30 -4.22
C GLN A 410 -15.40 3.57 -4.46
N SER A 411 -15.16 4.38 -3.43
CA SER A 411 -14.42 5.64 -3.57
C SER A 411 -12.95 5.44 -3.93
N ALA A 412 -12.33 4.38 -3.42
CA ALA A 412 -10.92 4.06 -3.61
C ALA A 412 -10.69 3.03 -4.72
N LEU A 413 -11.70 2.73 -5.56
CA LEU A 413 -11.64 1.71 -6.62
C LEU A 413 -10.98 0.40 -6.15
N SER A 414 -11.36 -0.04 -4.97
CA SER A 414 -10.70 -1.07 -4.16
C SER A 414 -11.67 -2.20 -3.85
N ARG A 415 -11.18 -3.30 -3.25
CA ARG A 415 -12.02 -4.44 -2.89
C ARG A 415 -12.94 -4.10 -1.70
N ALA A 416 -14.25 -4.27 -1.91
CA ALA A 416 -15.22 -4.31 -0.83
C ALA A 416 -15.16 -5.66 -0.10
N TRP A 417 -15.36 -5.62 1.21
CA TRP A 417 -15.45 -6.79 2.07
C TRP A 417 -16.57 -7.73 1.61
N GLN A 418 -16.23 -9.01 1.57
CA GLN A 418 -17.14 -10.11 1.28
C GLN A 418 -17.09 -11.14 2.41
N ASP A 419 -18.15 -11.93 2.53
CA ASP A 419 -18.16 -13.02 3.50
C ASP A 419 -17.03 -14.02 3.20
N GLY A 420 -16.22 -14.33 4.22
CA GLY A 420 -15.00 -15.15 4.10
C GLY A 420 -13.70 -14.35 4.08
N ASP A 421 -13.75 -13.04 3.85
CA ASP A 421 -12.57 -12.18 4.00
C ASP A 421 -12.15 -12.12 5.48
N PHE A 422 -10.84 -12.05 5.73
CA PHE A 422 -10.27 -12.13 7.08
C PHE A 422 -10.56 -10.88 7.92
N ILE A 423 -10.38 -9.71 7.31
CA ILE A 423 -10.42 -8.40 7.99
C ILE A 423 -11.27 -7.43 7.17
N LYS A 424 -12.16 -6.70 7.87
CA LYS A 424 -12.91 -5.56 7.34
C LYS A 424 -12.33 -4.29 7.96
N HIS A 425 -11.80 -3.41 7.12
CA HIS A 425 -11.20 -2.14 7.53
C HIS A 425 -12.08 -0.97 7.11
N HIS A 426 -12.19 0.03 7.97
CA HIS A 426 -13.07 1.18 7.77
C HIS A 426 -12.31 2.52 7.65
N PRO A 427 -11.30 2.63 6.78
CA PRO A 427 -10.52 3.87 6.71
C PRO A 427 -11.41 5.03 6.26
N GLY A 428 -11.18 6.19 6.87
CA GLY A 428 -11.99 7.39 6.67
C GLY A 428 -13.31 7.41 7.47
N CYS A 429 -13.65 6.33 8.19
CA CYS A 429 -14.78 6.36 9.12
C CYS A 429 -14.42 7.14 10.39
N HIS A 430 -15.14 8.23 10.65
CA HIS A 430 -14.94 9.01 11.86
C HIS A 430 -15.82 8.48 12.99
N TYR A 431 -15.23 8.16 14.15
CA TYR A 431 -15.91 7.49 15.27
C TYR A 431 -17.17 8.19 15.81
N TYR A 432 -17.29 9.51 15.60
CA TYR A 432 -18.42 10.32 16.04
C TYR A 432 -19.57 10.36 15.02
N LYS A 433 -19.38 9.84 13.80
CA LYS A 433 -20.45 9.80 12.78
C LYS A 433 -21.30 8.54 12.99
N VAL A 434 -22.62 8.73 13.15
CA VAL A 434 -23.57 7.62 13.35
C VAL A 434 -23.48 6.53 12.27
N PRO A 435 -23.37 6.83 10.97
CA PRO A 435 -23.18 5.78 9.95
C PRO A 435 -21.93 4.92 10.20
N CYS A 436 -20.82 5.53 10.64
CA CYS A 436 -19.59 4.81 10.96
C CYS A 436 -19.77 3.92 12.20
N GLN A 437 -20.47 4.40 13.22
CA GLN A 437 -20.77 3.60 14.41
C GLN A 437 -21.58 2.34 14.08
N HIS A 438 -22.56 2.44 13.18
CA HIS A 438 -23.31 1.29 12.70
C HIS A 438 -22.42 0.30 11.96
N LEU A 439 -21.47 0.77 11.13
CA LEU A 439 -20.52 -0.12 10.44
C LEU A 439 -19.63 -0.89 11.42
N TYR A 440 -19.19 -0.27 12.51
CA TYR A 440 -18.41 -0.96 13.56
C TYR A 440 -19.24 -2.01 14.30
N GLN A 441 -20.50 -1.68 14.63
CA GLN A 441 -21.44 -2.61 15.25
C GLN A 441 -21.69 -3.82 14.34
N GLU A 442 -22.01 -3.56 13.06
CA GLU A 442 -22.21 -4.60 12.05
C GLU A 442 -20.99 -5.53 11.93
N ALA A 443 -19.78 -4.97 11.86
CA ALA A 443 -18.55 -5.74 11.77
C ALA A 443 -18.37 -6.67 12.99
N GLN A 444 -18.59 -6.14 14.20
CA GLN A 444 -18.49 -6.92 15.43
C GLN A 444 -19.59 -7.99 15.55
N GLU A 445 -20.83 -7.69 15.15
CA GLU A 445 -21.94 -8.64 15.15
C GLU A 445 -21.70 -9.80 14.18
N ILE A 446 -21.21 -9.52 12.96
CA ILE A 446 -20.84 -10.56 11.99
C ILE A 446 -19.80 -11.49 12.58
N PHE A 447 -18.73 -10.95 13.17
CA PHE A 447 -17.69 -11.77 13.79
C PHE A 447 -18.24 -12.60 14.96
N TRP A 448 -18.97 -11.96 15.88
CA TRP A 448 -19.57 -12.63 17.03
C TRP A 448 -20.50 -13.79 16.65
N ASN A 449 -21.38 -13.57 15.68
CA ASN A 449 -22.31 -14.60 15.23
C ASN A 449 -21.57 -15.82 14.67
N LYS A 450 -20.47 -15.61 13.94
CA LYS A 450 -19.63 -16.71 13.45
C LYS A 450 -18.93 -17.48 14.57
N VAL A 451 -18.50 -16.79 15.64
CA VAL A 451 -17.91 -17.44 16.83
C VAL A 451 -18.94 -18.34 17.51
N VAL A 452 -20.13 -17.81 17.81
CA VAL A 452 -21.21 -18.56 18.47
C VAL A 452 -21.65 -19.78 17.65
N LEU A 453 -21.76 -19.62 16.33
CA LEU A 453 -22.06 -20.74 15.43
C LEU A 453 -20.97 -21.81 15.45
N ALA A 454 -19.69 -21.41 15.45
CA ALA A 454 -18.57 -22.35 15.51
C ALA A 454 -18.53 -23.13 16.82
N GLU A 455 -18.79 -22.47 17.96
CA GLU A 455 -18.89 -23.13 19.27
C GLU A 455 -20.05 -24.12 19.33
N THR A 456 -21.22 -23.75 18.81
CA THR A 456 -22.40 -24.63 18.78
C THR A 456 -22.12 -25.90 17.97
N LEU A 457 -21.54 -25.75 16.78
CA LEU A 457 -21.15 -26.88 15.93
C LEU A 457 -20.05 -27.77 16.55
N SER A 458 -19.21 -27.22 17.43
CA SER A 458 -18.19 -27.99 18.15
C SER A 458 -18.77 -28.83 19.29
N GLN A 459 -19.90 -28.42 19.89
CA GLN A 459 -20.56 -29.15 20.97
C GLN A 459 -21.44 -30.30 20.45
N GLU A 460 -21.90 -30.22 19.20
CA GLU A 460 -22.69 -31.27 18.55
C GLU A 460 -21.85 -32.43 17.98
N ARG A 461 -20.53 -32.25 17.83
CA ARG A 461 -19.58 -33.27 17.37
C ARG A 461 -18.97 -34.01 18.55
#